data_AF-A0A914RV75-F1
#
_entry.id   AF-A0A914RV75-F1
#
_cell.length_a   1.000
_cell.length_b   1.000
_cell.length_c   1.000
_cell.angle_alpha   90.00
_cell.angle_beta   90.00
_cell.angle_gamma   90.00
#
_symmetry.space_group_name_H-M   'P 1'
#
loop_
_entity.id
_entity.type
_entity.pdbx_description
1 polymer ?
#
loop_
_entity_poly.entity_id
_entity_poly.type
_entity_poly.pdbx_seq_one_letter_code
_entity_poly.pdbx_strand_id
1 'polypeptide(L)'
;MLLGAREECRASALRACLLAAEVSSEGAQSIIKLVATNLIANNCIADGIQMLFLIRHGEDACRYLQAHGSWEASLAFAKVFSSLSFVLLVIW
;
A
#
# COMPACT_ATOMS: atom_id res chain seq x y z
N MET A 1 8.01 -26.75 3.50
CA MET A 1 7.96 -26.02 4.78
C MET A 1 8.34 -24.54 4.66
N LEU A 2 9.40 -24.17 3.94
CA LEU A 2 9.85 -22.76 3.85
C LEU A 2 8.85 -21.77 3.17
N LEU A 3 8.06 -22.22 2.19
CA LEU A 3 7.03 -21.35 1.57
C LEU A 3 5.89 -20.99 2.54
N GLY A 4 5.48 -21.91 3.42
CA GLY A 4 4.40 -21.68 4.38
C GLY A 4 4.78 -20.63 5.43
N ALA A 5 6.00 -20.74 5.99
CA ALA A 5 6.51 -19.75 6.92
C ALA A 5 6.61 -18.34 6.29
N ARG A 6 6.98 -18.25 5.00
CA ARG A 6 7.09 -16.96 4.29
C ARG A 6 5.73 -16.31 4.07
N GLU A 7 4.70 -17.09 3.78
CA GLU A 7 3.30 -16.64 3.67
C GLU A 7 2.77 -16.15 5.02
N GLU A 8 3.04 -16.87 6.10
CA GLU A 8 2.62 -16.50 7.47
C GLU A 8 3.32 -15.23 7.96
N CYS A 9 4.62 -15.07 7.69
CA CYS A 9 5.36 -13.84 7.99
C CYS A 9 4.80 -12.64 7.20
N ARG A 10 4.47 -12.83 5.92
CA ARG A 10 3.84 -11.80 5.08
C ARG A 10 2.50 -11.37 5.64
N ALA A 11 1.60 -12.31 5.94
CA ALA A 11 0.29 -12.01 6.51
C ALA A 11 0.39 -11.30 7.87
N SER A 12 1.34 -11.71 8.71
CA SER A 12 1.59 -11.09 10.01
C SER A 12 2.10 -9.65 9.86
N ALA A 13 3.01 -9.40 8.92
CA ALA A 13 3.50 -8.05 8.63
C ALA A 13 2.39 -7.12 8.10
N LEU A 14 1.52 -7.63 7.21
CA LEU A 14 0.39 -6.86 6.70
C LEU A 14 -0.60 -6.48 7.82
N ARG A 15 -0.91 -7.43 8.72
CA ARG A 15 -1.77 -7.17 9.90
C ARG A 15 -1.15 -6.15 10.86
N ALA A 16 0.16 -6.26 11.10
CA ALA A 16 0.87 -5.29 11.93
C ALA A 16 0.85 -3.88 11.32
N CYS A 17 1.03 -3.77 9.99
CA CYS A 17 0.92 -2.49 9.28
C CYS A 17 -0.48 -1.89 9.37
N LEU A 18 -1.52 -2.73 9.25
CA LEU A 18 -2.92 -2.33 9.45
C LEU A 18 -3.16 -1.72 10.84
N LEU A 19 -2.72 -2.41 11.89
CA LEU A 19 -2.84 -1.91 13.26
C LEU A 19 -2.01 -0.63 13.49
N ALA A 20 -0.82 -0.55 12.89
CA ALA A 20 0.06 0.60 13.03
C ALA A 20 -0.47 1.85 12.29
N ALA A 21 -1.20 1.67 11.19
CA ALA A 21 -1.77 2.77 10.43
C ALA A 21 -2.86 3.53 11.20
N GLU A 22 -3.62 2.86 12.07
CA GLU A 22 -4.61 3.52 12.94
C GLU A 22 -3.97 4.56 13.85
N VAL A 23 -2.73 4.33 14.30
CA VAL A 23 -2.00 5.24 15.19
C VAL A 23 -1.55 6.51 14.46
N SER A 24 -1.55 6.53 13.12
CA SER A 24 -1.19 7.69 12.27
C SER A 24 0.12 8.41 12.66
N SER A 25 1.05 7.72 13.30
CA SER A 25 2.35 8.27 13.70
C SER A 25 3.32 8.27 12.52
N GLU A 26 4.17 9.28 12.43
CA GLU A 26 5.24 9.38 11.41
C GLU A 26 6.16 8.14 11.42
N GLY A 27 6.44 7.59 12.60
CA GLY A 27 7.20 6.36 12.74
C GLY A 27 6.47 5.14 12.18
N ALA A 28 5.17 5.04 12.42
CA ALA A 28 4.34 3.97 11.86
C ALA A 28 4.27 4.07 10.33
N GLN A 29 4.08 5.28 9.79
CA GLN A 29 4.07 5.49 8.34
C GLN A 29 5.41 5.14 7.68
N SER A 30 6.53 5.48 8.31
CA SER A 30 7.87 5.13 7.83
C SER A 30 8.08 3.61 7.79
N ILE A 31 7.64 2.89 8.82
CA ILE A 31 7.71 1.42 8.87
C ILE A 31 6.83 0.81 7.78
N ILE A 32 5.59 1.27 7.63
CA ILE A 32 4.66 0.75 6.62
C ILE A 32 5.20 1.00 5.20
N LYS A 33 5.79 2.18 4.94
CA LYS A 33 6.45 2.50 3.67
C LYS A 33 7.64 1.57 3.38
N LEU A 34 8.42 1.23 4.41
CA LEU A 34 9.53 0.29 4.27
C LEU A 34 9.04 -1.13 3.97
N VAL A 35 7.99 -1.59 4.65
CA VAL A 35 7.34 -2.88 4.34
C VAL A 35 6.80 -2.89 2.91
N ALA A 36 6.16 -1.80 2.48
CA ALA A 36 5.60 -1.69 1.14
C ALA A 36 6.67 -1.78 0.04
N THR A 37 7.76 -1.01 0.17
CA THR A 37 8.86 -1.02 -0.80
C THR A 37 9.59 -2.38 -0.81
N ASN A 38 9.72 -3.03 0.34
CA ASN A 38 10.27 -4.39 0.43
C ASN A 38 9.39 -5.42 -0.31
N LEU A 39 8.06 -5.34 -0.16
CA LEU A 39 7.12 -6.21 -0.87
C LEU A 39 7.19 -6.01 -2.39
N ILE A 40 7.26 -4.76 -2.85
CA ILE A 40 7.43 -4.42 -4.27
C ILE A 40 8.75 -5.01 -4.81
N ALA A 41 9.86 -4.83 -4.08
CA ALA A 41 11.16 -5.38 -4.45
C ALA A 41 11.17 -6.93 -4.50
N ASN A 42 10.35 -7.59 -3.68
CA ASN A 42 10.17 -9.05 -3.67
C ASN A 42 9.10 -9.56 -4.66
N ASN A 43 8.72 -8.74 -5.64
CA ASN A 43 7.73 -9.07 -6.68
C ASN A 43 6.29 -9.28 -6.15
N CYS A 44 6.02 -8.89 -4.89
CA CYS A 44 4.68 -8.88 -4.27
C CYS A 44 4.04 -7.49 -4.41
N ILE A 45 3.94 -7.02 -5.66
CA ILE A 45 3.62 -5.61 -5.97
C ILE A 45 2.25 -5.23 -5.40
N ALA A 46 1.22 -6.07 -5.58
CA ALA A 46 -0.14 -5.77 -5.13
C ALA A 46 -0.24 -5.51 -3.61
N ASP A 47 0.47 -6.31 -2.80
CA ASP A 47 0.48 -6.16 -1.34
C ASP A 47 1.21 -4.88 -0.91
N GLY A 48 2.35 -4.57 -1.55
CA GLY A 48 3.09 -3.34 -1.28
C GLY A 48 2.32 -2.09 -1.68
N ILE A 49 1.61 -2.14 -2.80
CA ILE A 49 0.72 -1.06 -3.26
C ILE A 49 -0.41 -0.83 -2.25
N GLN A 50 -1.06 -1.88 -1.75
CA GLN A 50 -2.10 -1.76 -0.72
C GLN A 50 -1.57 -1.07 0.55
N MET A 51 -0.34 -1.38 0.96
CA MET A 51 0.28 -0.74 2.11
C MET A 51 0.61 0.75 1.88
N LEU A 52 1.02 1.16 0.68
CA LEU A 52 1.18 2.58 0.33
C LEU A 52 -0.17 3.33 0.36
N PHE A 53 -1.25 2.69 -0.08
CA PHE A 53 -2.59 3.27 0.02
C PHE A 53 -3.02 3.46 1.47
N LEU A 54 -2.67 2.53 2.35
CA LEU A 54 -3.01 2.57 3.77
C LEU A 54 -2.47 3.84 4.47
N ILE A 55 -1.28 4.29 4.08
CA ILE A 55 -0.64 5.51 4.60
C ILE A 55 -0.94 6.76 3.77
N ARG A 56 -1.95 6.72 2.88
CA ARG A 56 -2.32 7.82 1.97
C ARG A 56 -1.22 8.23 0.97
N HIS A 57 -0.22 7.39 0.74
CA HIS A 57 0.81 7.55 -0.30
C HIS A 57 0.36 6.92 -1.64
N GLY A 58 -0.89 7.18 -2.04
CA GLY A 58 -1.46 6.62 -3.27
C GLY A 58 -0.77 7.11 -4.56
N GLU A 59 -0.16 8.29 -4.54
CA GLU A 59 0.61 8.82 -5.67
C GLU A 59 1.91 8.02 -5.89
N ASP A 60 2.62 7.68 -4.81
CA ASP A 60 3.81 6.82 -4.88
C ASP A 60 3.42 5.43 -5.40
N ALA A 61 2.28 4.90 -4.93
CA ALA A 61 1.74 3.63 -5.41
C ALA A 61 1.47 3.63 -6.93
N CYS A 62 0.83 4.68 -7.44
CA CYS A 62 0.57 4.83 -8.89
C CYS A 62 1.88 4.87 -9.69
N ARG A 63 2.90 5.60 -9.20
CA ARG A 63 4.23 5.66 -9.83
C ARG A 63 4.90 4.29 -9.88
N TYR A 64 4.82 3.51 -8.81
CA TYR A 64 5.34 2.14 -8.80
C TYR A 64 4.59 1.23 -9.79
N LEU A 65 3.27 1.34 -9.88
CA LEU A 65 2.48 0.57 -10.86
C LEU A 65 2.86 0.91 -12.30
N GLN A 66 3.05 2.19 -12.61
CA GLN A 66 3.50 2.64 -13.94
C GLN A 66 4.90 2.13 -14.26
N ALA A 67 5.84 2.22 -13.31
CA ALA A 67 7.20 1.70 -13.47
C ALA A 67 7.24 0.19 -13.72
N HIS A 68 6.29 -0.56 -13.16
CA HIS A 68 6.13 -2.00 -13.37
C HIS A 68 5.22 -2.37 -14.56
N GLY A 69 4.86 -1.41 -15.42
CA GLY A 69 4.06 -1.67 -16.63
C GLY A 69 2.56 -1.91 -16.37
N SER A 70 2.09 -1.74 -15.14
CA SER A 70 0.69 -1.92 -14.72
C SER A 70 -0.10 -0.60 -14.80
N TRP A 71 -0.09 0.02 -15.98
CA TRP A 71 -0.68 1.34 -16.24
C TRP A 71 -2.21 1.36 -16.03
N GLU A 72 -2.91 0.31 -16.45
CA GLU A 72 -4.36 0.20 -16.27
C GLU A 72 -4.76 0.16 -14.80
N ALA A 73 -4.03 -0.61 -14.00
CA ALA A 73 -4.23 -0.65 -12.55
C ALA A 73 -3.98 0.73 -11.94
N SER A 74 -2.88 1.40 -12.33
CA SER A 74 -2.60 2.77 -11.87
C SER A 74 -3.74 3.74 -12.21
N LEU A 75 -4.31 3.66 -13.41
CA LEU A 75 -5.41 4.54 -13.83
C LEU A 75 -6.71 4.22 -13.07
N ALA A 76 -7.02 2.94 -12.86
CA ALA A 76 -8.17 2.51 -12.07
C ALA A 76 -8.06 3.02 -10.63
N PHE A 77 -6.89 2.88 -10.01
CA PHE A 77 -6.64 3.39 -8.68
C PHE A 77 -6.69 4.92 -8.60
N ALA A 78 -6.11 5.63 -9.58
CA ALA A 78 -6.18 7.10 -9.63
C ALA A 78 -7.62 7.60 -9.76
N LYS A 79 -8.48 6.92 -10.53
CA LYS A 79 -9.92 7.23 -10.63
C LYS A 79 -10.66 7.00 -9.32
N VAL A 80 -10.38 5.91 -8.62
CA VAL A 80 -10.99 5.64 -7.31
C VAL A 80 -10.53 6.67 -6.28
N PHE A 81 -9.24 7.04 -6.28
CA PHE A 81 -8.70 8.01 -5.34
C PHE A 81 -9.21 9.44 -5.61
N SER A 82 -9.31 9.86 -6.87
CA SER A 82 -9.90 11.16 -7.21
C SER A 82 -11.38 11.24 -6.83
N SER A 83 -12.12 10.14 -7.01
CA SER A 83 -13.50 10.04 -6.55
C SER A 83 -13.62 10.03 -5.02
N LEU A 84 -12.74 9.32 -4.31
CA LEU A 84 -12.76 9.22 -2.85
C LEU A 84 -12.34 10.54 -2.16
N SER A 85 -11.37 11.26 -2.74
CA SER A 85 -10.98 12.59 -2.28
C SER A 85 -12.15 13.59 -2.39
N PHE A 86 -12.96 13.46 -3.45
CA PHE A 86 -14.17 14.25 -3.62
C PHE A 86 -15.24 13.91 -2.56
N VAL A 87 -15.43 12.63 -2.23
CA VAL A 87 -16.40 12.21 -1.20
C VAL A 87 -15.97 12.68 0.20
N LEU A 88 -14.68 12.60 0.53
CA LEU A 88 -14.15 13.09 1.82
C LEU A 88 -14.22 14.63 1.94
N LEU A 89 -14.08 15.37 0.83
CA LEU A 89 -14.24 16.83 0.79
C LEU A 89 -15.71 17.30 0.88
N VAL A 90 -16.68 16.44 0.56
CA VAL A 90 -18.12 16.76 0.67
C VAL A 90 -18.67 16.42 2.06
N ILE A 91 -17.94 15.62 2.85
CA ILE A 91 -18.32 15.20 4.21
C ILE A 91 -17.65 16.07 5.30
N TRP A 92 -16.75 16.99 4.94
CA TRP A 92 -16.14 17.97 5.84
C TRP A 92 -16.52 19.41 5.49
#